data_AF-A0A371J259-F1
#
_entry.id   AF-A0A371J259-F1
#
_cell.length_a   1.000
_cell.length_b   1.000
_cell.length_c   1.000
_cell.angle_alpha   90.00
_cell.angle_beta   90.00
_cell.angle_gamma   90.00
#
_symmetry.space_group_name_H-M   'P 1'
#
loop_
_entity.id
_entity.type
_entity.pdbx_description
1 polymer ?
#
loop_
_entity_poly.entity_id
_entity_poly.type
_entity_poly.pdbx_seq_one_letter_code
_entity_poly.pdbx_strand_id
1 'polypeptide(L)'
;MENNKRKYFDRDDFYDWGTDHDIMKASEWLGSEIHIFTMMLKNKPKLEIESNNDYKTYLEERIEKLNFNMEEKFLRMIYLNFYIVVDECLGRVYKTICMYNSSVVANSKIRLEFEDAINCEDKNDITELFVDNILDQALTGISSKLKEINKICKTHYEFEIDKKFIDEANTFRIERNLLVHFNGVVNKRAIKDLSKIYPDIKIGDEIEYTSDKIENLLELFGVHIWNLYENIRDFYDPSKYYNELLKEYEDEEDEEDDK
;
A
#
# COMPACT_ATOMS: atom_id res chain seq x y z
N MET A 1 23.58 9.33 29.74
CA MET A 1 22.97 9.32 28.40
C MET A 1 24.13 9.24 27.44
N GLU A 2 24.55 8.02 27.13
CA GLU A 2 25.77 7.75 26.36
C GLU A 2 25.51 7.88 24.85
N ASN A 3 26.48 8.49 24.18
CA ASN A 3 26.54 8.78 22.75
C ASN A 3 26.22 7.57 21.86
N ASN A 4 25.04 7.57 21.25
CA ASN A 4 24.70 6.67 20.13
C ASN A 4 24.98 7.28 18.75
N LYS A 5 25.55 8.49 18.66
CA LYS A 5 25.75 9.22 17.39
C LYS A 5 26.84 8.65 16.45
N ARG A 6 27.54 7.54 16.76
CA ARG A 6 28.73 7.09 15.97
C ARG A 6 28.86 5.59 15.70
N LYS A 7 27.76 4.84 15.57
CA LYS A 7 27.84 3.38 15.34
C LYS A 7 27.74 2.90 13.89
N TYR A 8 27.49 3.78 12.92
CA TYR A 8 27.19 3.37 11.55
C TYR A 8 28.37 3.39 10.57
N PHE A 9 29.56 3.83 11.00
CA PHE A 9 30.71 3.99 10.08
C PHE A 9 31.95 3.16 10.44
N ASP A 10 31.88 2.28 11.46
CA ASP A 10 33.06 1.57 11.98
C ASP A 10 33.36 0.24 11.25
N ARG A 11 32.75 -0.01 10.08
CA ARG A 11 33.08 -1.12 9.20
C ARG A 11 32.98 -0.66 7.75
N ASP A 12 34.06 -0.86 6.99
CA ASP A 12 34.24 -0.57 5.55
C ASP A 12 33.32 -1.42 4.63
N ASP A 13 32.07 -1.65 5.02
CA ASP A 13 31.21 -2.64 4.38
C ASP A 13 29.73 -2.31 4.63
N PHE A 14 28.95 -2.29 3.54
CA PHE A 14 27.48 -2.35 3.47
C PHE A 14 26.68 -1.06 3.66
N TYR A 15 26.63 -0.28 2.58
CA TYR A 15 25.37 0.34 2.17
C TYR A 15 24.45 -0.80 1.69
N ASP A 16 23.26 -0.97 2.26
CA ASP A 16 22.34 -2.07 1.93
C ASP A 16 21.46 -1.66 0.72
N TRP A 17 22.11 -1.42 -0.44
CA TRP A 17 21.54 -0.92 -1.73
C TRP A 17 20.33 -1.72 -2.27
N GLY A 18 19.95 -2.81 -1.61
CA GLY A 18 18.87 -3.67 -2.06
C GLY A 18 17.50 -3.24 -1.56
N THR A 19 17.40 -2.63 -0.37
CA THR A 19 16.07 -2.34 0.23
C THR A 19 15.32 -1.29 -0.58
N ASP A 20 15.93 -0.13 -0.80
CA ASP A 20 15.34 0.98 -1.54
C ASP A 20 15.08 0.61 -2.99
N HIS A 21 16.01 -0.10 -3.64
CA HIS A 21 15.86 -0.59 -5.00
C HIS A 21 14.71 -1.60 -5.17
N ASP A 22 14.52 -2.55 -4.25
CA ASP A 22 13.44 -3.52 -4.35
C ASP A 22 12.07 -2.89 -3.99
N ILE A 23 12.03 -1.90 -3.09
CA ILE A 23 10.81 -1.10 -2.86
C ILE A 23 10.50 -0.21 -4.08
N MET A 24 11.51 0.35 -4.74
CA MET A 24 11.35 1.08 -6.00
C MET A 24 10.70 0.18 -7.05
N LYS A 25 11.20 -1.05 -7.25
CA LYS A 25 10.56 -2.03 -8.17
C LYS A 25 9.12 -2.34 -7.81
N ALA A 26 8.81 -2.52 -6.52
CA ALA A 26 7.43 -2.73 -6.07
C ALA A 26 6.53 -1.53 -6.39
N SER A 27 7.08 -0.31 -6.27
CA SER A 27 6.41 0.94 -6.58
C SER A 27 6.19 1.14 -8.08
N GLU A 28 7.19 0.85 -8.92
CA GLU A 28 7.11 0.89 -10.39
C GLU A 28 6.11 -0.14 -10.93
N TRP A 29 6.10 -1.34 -10.36
CA TRP A 29 5.10 -2.35 -10.66
C TRP A 29 3.69 -1.85 -10.33
N LEU A 30 3.46 -1.32 -9.13
CA LEU A 30 2.16 -0.73 -8.78
C LEU A 30 1.78 0.43 -9.71
N GLY A 31 2.73 1.28 -10.09
CA GLY A 31 2.50 2.35 -11.06
C GLY A 31 2.06 1.84 -12.43
N SER A 32 2.62 0.71 -12.87
CA SER A 32 2.21 0.04 -14.12
C SER A 32 0.79 -0.51 -14.02
N GLU A 33 0.42 -1.13 -12.90
CA GLU A 33 -0.95 -1.59 -12.67
C GLU A 33 -1.95 -0.42 -12.58
N ILE A 34 -1.57 0.67 -11.90
CA ILE A 34 -2.37 1.90 -11.84
C ILE A 34 -2.62 2.46 -13.24
N HIS A 35 -1.59 2.45 -14.10
CA HIS A 35 -1.73 2.87 -15.49
C HIS A 35 -2.75 2.02 -16.26
N ILE A 36 -2.71 0.69 -16.07
CA ILE A 36 -3.68 -0.24 -16.66
C ILE A 36 -5.10 0.08 -16.18
N PHE A 37 -5.32 0.22 -14.86
CA PHE A 37 -6.64 0.58 -14.33
C PHE A 37 -7.14 1.93 -14.83
N THR A 38 -6.25 2.92 -14.95
CA THR A 38 -6.57 4.23 -15.52
C THR A 38 -7.01 4.10 -16.99
N MET A 39 -6.33 3.26 -17.78
CA MET A 39 -6.74 2.97 -19.15
C MET A 39 -8.10 2.26 -19.21
N MET A 40 -8.35 1.32 -18.30
CA MET A 40 -9.64 0.63 -18.20
C MET A 40 -10.78 1.60 -17.87
N LEU A 41 -10.56 2.53 -16.94
CA LEU A 41 -11.54 3.56 -16.58
C LEU A 41 -11.84 4.54 -17.73
N LYS A 42 -10.85 4.83 -18.57
CA LYS A 42 -11.02 5.67 -19.77
C LYS A 42 -11.74 4.95 -20.90
N ASN A 43 -11.59 3.63 -21.01
CA ASN A 43 -12.13 2.81 -22.09
C ASN A 43 -13.26 1.89 -21.57
N LYS A 44 -14.23 2.47 -20.86
CA LYS A 44 -15.37 1.72 -20.32
C LYS A 44 -16.13 1.02 -21.46
N PRO A 45 -16.54 -0.23 -21.27
CA PRO A 45 -17.35 -0.93 -22.27
C PRO A 45 -18.70 -0.21 -22.42
N LYS A 46 -19.09 0.06 -23.67
CA LYS A 46 -20.37 0.69 -24.01
C LYS A 46 -20.96 -0.01 -25.24
N LEU A 47 -22.23 -0.36 -25.14
CA LEU A 47 -23.03 -0.86 -26.26
C LEU A 47 -23.54 0.31 -27.08
N GLU A 48 -23.39 0.22 -28.39
CA GLU A 48 -23.87 1.21 -29.37
C GLU A 48 -24.86 0.57 -30.34
N ILE A 49 -25.83 1.36 -30.82
CA ILE A 49 -26.82 0.95 -31.82
C ILE A 49 -26.41 1.49 -33.18
N GLU A 50 -26.19 0.61 -34.14
CA GLU A 50 -25.96 0.99 -35.55
C GLU A 50 -27.24 0.92 -36.41
N SER A 51 -28.42 0.70 -35.81
CA SER A 51 -29.67 0.41 -36.53
C SER A 51 -30.52 1.65 -36.82
N ASN A 52 -30.90 1.82 -38.10
CA ASN A 52 -31.97 2.70 -38.56
C ASN A 52 -33.27 1.89 -38.79
N ASN A 53 -33.80 1.24 -37.75
CA ASN A 53 -35.09 0.54 -37.84
C ASN A 53 -36.19 1.22 -37.01
N ASP A 54 -37.44 0.81 -37.24
CA ASP A 54 -38.63 1.34 -36.57
C ASP A 54 -38.67 1.06 -35.06
N TYR A 55 -37.77 0.21 -34.56
CA TYR A 55 -37.62 -0.14 -33.13
C TYR A 55 -36.52 0.65 -32.42
N LYS A 56 -35.91 1.65 -33.09
CA LYS A 56 -34.78 2.41 -32.57
C LYS A 56 -35.01 2.92 -31.14
N THR A 57 -36.13 3.59 -30.88
CA THR A 57 -36.44 4.13 -29.55
C THR A 57 -36.57 3.05 -28.47
N TYR A 58 -37.22 1.93 -28.77
CA TYR A 58 -37.34 0.80 -27.84
C TYR A 58 -35.98 0.16 -27.54
N LEU A 59 -35.10 0.09 -28.54
CA LEU A 59 -33.74 -0.44 -28.38
C LEU A 59 -32.84 0.53 -27.59
N GLU A 60 -33.00 1.85 -27.78
CA GLU A 60 -32.26 2.90 -27.07
C GLU A 60 -32.47 2.80 -25.56
N GLU A 61 -33.72 2.76 -25.08
CA GLU A 61 -34.02 2.66 -23.64
C GLU A 61 -33.43 1.38 -23.01
N ARG A 62 -33.50 0.26 -23.74
CA ARG A 62 -32.98 -1.02 -23.25
C ARG A 62 -31.45 -1.02 -23.21
N ILE A 63 -30.80 -0.39 -24.18
CA ILE A 63 -29.34 -0.29 -24.24
C ILE A 63 -28.81 0.69 -23.19
N GLU A 64 -29.51 1.78 -22.92
CA GLU A 64 -29.18 2.68 -21.82
C GLU A 64 -29.16 1.93 -20.48
N LYS A 65 -30.22 1.16 -20.18
CA LYS A 65 -30.28 0.35 -18.97
C LYS A 65 -29.18 -0.73 -18.91
N LEU A 66 -28.85 -1.35 -20.04
CA LEU A 66 -27.77 -2.34 -20.10
C LEU A 66 -26.40 -1.69 -19.88
N ASN A 67 -26.15 -0.53 -20.48
CA ASN A 67 -24.92 0.24 -20.31
C ASN A 67 -24.75 0.67 -18.85
N PHE A 68 -25.81 1.17 -18.20
CA PHE A 68 -25.77 1.52 -16.78
C PHE A 68 -25.37 0.33 -15.89
N ASN A 69 -26.04 -0.82 -16.05
CA ASN A 69 -25.74 -2.01 -15.26
C ASN A 69 -24.33 -2.58 -15.56
N MET A 70 -23.86 -2.43 -16.80
CA MET A 70 -22.54 -2.88 -17.21
C MET A 70 -21.45 -2.01 -16.60
N GLU A 71 -21.63 -0.70 -16.63
CA GLU A 71 -20.72 0.26 -16.02
C GLU A 71 -20.61 0.01 -14.51
N GLU A 72 -21.73 -0.16 -13.81
CA GLU A 72 -21.71 -0.43 -12.38
C GLU A 72 -20.90 -1.69 -12.03
N LYS A 73 -21.12 -2.80 -12.76
CA LYS A 73 -20.37 -4.05 -12.58
C LYS A 73 -18.89 -3.89 -12.92
N PHE A 74 -18.58 -3.12 -13.97
CA PHE A 74 -17.23 -2.84 -14.40
C PHE A 74 -16.44 -2.07 -13.33
N LEU A 75 -17.04 -1.02 -12.76
CA LEU A 75 -16.41 -0.24 -11.69
C LEU A 75 -16.21 -1.07 -10.42
N ARG A 76 -17.20 -1.86 -10.01
CA ARG A 76 -17.06 -2.82 -8.89
C ARG A 76 -15.91 -3.81 -9.12
N MET A 77 -15.76 -4.32 -10.34
CA MET A 77 -14.68 -5.24 -10.70
C MET A 77 -13.30 -4.56 -10.62
N ILE A 78 -13.15 -3.34 -11.16
CA ILE A 78 -11.90 -2.58 -11.06
C ILE A 78 -11.53 -2.34 -9.59
N TYR A 79 -12.50 -1.91 -8.79
CA TYR A 79 -12.30 -1.66 -7.37
C TYR A 79 -11.77 -2.91 -6.62
N LEU A 80 -12.34 -4.08 -6.89
CA LEU A 80 -11.89 -5.34 -6.30
C LEU A 80 -10.49 -5.75 -6.76
N ASN A 81 -10.22 -5.64 -8.07
CA ASN A 81 -8.91 -6.01 -8.61
C ASN A 81 -7.81 -5.07 -8.11
N PHE A 82 -8.11 -3.78 -8.00
CA PHE A 82 -7.15 -2.83 -7.44
C PHE A 82 -6.83 -3.15 -5.98
N TYR A 83 -7.81 -3.60 -5.18
CA TYR A 83 -7.55 -4.07 -3.82
C TYR A 83 -6.53 -5.21 -3.78
N ILE A 84 -6.65 -6.17 -4.69
CA ILE A 84 -5.73 -7.32 -4.79
C ILE A 84 -4.32 -6.84 -5.13
N VAL A 85 -4.21 -5.97 -6.14
CA VAL A 85 -2.92 -5.39 -6.57
C VAL A 85 -2.23 -4.64 -5.42
N VAL A 86 -2.97 -3.82 -4.69
CA VAL A 86 -2.41 -3.09 -3.54
C VAL A 86 -2.00 -4.05 -2.41
N ASP A 87 -2.81 -5.07 -2.13
CA ASP A 87 -2.50 -6.07 -1.10
C ASP A 87 -1.22 -6.85 -1.43
N GLU A 88 -1.01 -7.16 -2.70
CA GLU A 88 0.21 -7.79 -3.20
C GLU A 88 1.40 -6.83 -3.15
N CYS A 89 1.23 -5.57 -3.55
CA CYS A 89 2.28 -4.54 -3.48
C CYS A 89 2.81 -4.40 -2.05
N LEU A 90 1.90 -4.26 -1.08
CA LEU A 90 2.26 -4.16 0.34
C LEU A 90 2.93 -5.43 0.85
N GLY A 91 2.56 -6.60 0.32
CA GLY A 91 3.25 -7.86 0.61
C GLY A 91 4.70 -7.83 0.14
N ARG A 92 4.95 -7.36 -1.09
CA ARG A 92 6.30 -7.19 -1.64
C ARG A 92 7.12 -6.18 -0.82
N VAL A 93 6.54 -5.02 -0.51
CA VAL A 93 7.18 -3.99 0.32
C VAL A 93 7.55 -4.54 1.71
N TYR A 94 6.61 -5.20 2.39
CA TYR A 94 6.86 -5.80 3.70
C TYR A 94 7.97 -6.85 3.63
N LYS A 95 7.93 -7.72 2.61
CA LYS A 95 8.93 -8.75 2.38
C LYS A 95 10.31 -8.16 2.20
N THR A 96 10.44 -7.16 1.33
CA THR A 96 11.69 -6.42 1.10
C THR A 96 12.24 -5.86 2.40
N ILE A 97 11.44 -5.10 3.16
CA ILE A 97 11.88 -4.50 4.42
C ILE A 97 12.42 -5.58 5.39
N CYS A 98 11.72 -6.71 5.52
CA CYS A 98 12.10 -7.77 6.44
C CYS A 98 13.33 -8.57 6.00
N MET A 99 13.52 -8.77 4.70
CA MET A 99 14.69 -9.48 4.17
C MET A 99 15.99 -8.73 4.49
N TYR A 100 15.99 -7.41 4.35
CA TYR A 100 17.15 -6.57 4.68
C TYR A 100 17.23 -6.24 6.18
N ASN A 101 16.11 -6.33 6.92
CA ASN A 101 16.07 -6.15 8.37
C ASN A 101 15.65 -7.44 9.10
N SER A 102 16.46 -8.51 8.96
CA SER A 102 16.16 -9.81 9.59
C SER A 102 15.91 -9.77 11.10
N SER A 103 16.35 -8.71 11.80
CA SER A 103 16.05 -8.46 13.22
C SER A 103 14.56 -8.23 13.49
N VAL A 104 13.80 -7.72 12.51
CA VAL A 104 12.35 -7.50 12.57
C VAL A 104 11.63 -8.82 12.80
N VAL A 105 12.06 -9.89 12.11
CA VAL A 105 11.40 -11.19 12.14
C VAL A 105 11.97 -12.14 13.19
N ALA A 106 13.08 -11.79 13.84
CA ALA A 106 13.78 -12.65 14.80
C ALA A 106 12.92 -13.06 16.02
N ASN A 107 11.92 -12.26 16.40
CA ASN A 107 11.05 -12.53 17.55
C ASN A 107 9.67 -13.10 17.15
N SER A 108 9.47 -13.40 15.87
CA SER A 108 8.19 -13.88 15.34
C SER A 108 7.97 -15.33 15.74
N LYS A 109 6.78 -15.65 16.26
CA LYS A 109 6.38 -17.03 16.55
C LYS A 109 5.86 -17.69 15.28
N ILE A 110 6.75 -18.35 14.54
CA ILE A 110 6.42 -18.99 13.28
C ILE A 110 6.37 -20.51 13.49
N ARG A 111 5.37 -21.16 12.88
CA ARG A 111 5.27 -22.61 12.79
C ARG A 111 5.72 -23.03 11.40
N LEU A 112 6.74 -23.88 11.34
CA LEU A 112 7.27 -24.43 10.10
C LEU A 112 7.09 -25.93 10.08
N GLU A 113 6.83 -26.46 8.89
CA GLU A 113 6.95 -27.88 8.64
C GLU A 113 8.44 -28.24 8.54
N PHE A 114 8.77 -29.46 8.97
CA PHE A 114 10.16 -29.91 9.03
C PHE A 114 10.81 -29.99 7.64
N GLU A 115 10.01 -30.29 6.61
CA GLU A 115 10.45 -30.41 5.23
C GLU A 115 10.92 -29.05 4.67
N ASP A 116 10.17 -27.97 4.92
CA ASP A 116 10.54 -26.61 4.50
C ASP A 116 11.88 -26.18 5.11
N ALA A 117 12.08 -26.50 6.39
CA ALA A 117 13.31 -26.13 7.11
C ALA A 117 14.55 -26.90 6.63
N ILE A 118 14.40 -28.14 6.14
CA ILE A 118 15.51 -28.91 5.57
C ILE A 118 15.93 -28.37 4.20
N ASN A 119 14.99 -27.84 3.44
CA ASN A 119 15.23 -27.34 2.09
C ASN A 119 15.90 -25.96 2.06
N CYS A 120 16.02 -25.28 3.20
CA CYS A 120 16.78 -24.03 3.29
C CYS A 120 18.29 -24.29 3.23
N GLU A 121 18.97 -23.68 2.26
CA GLU A 121 20.41 -23.82 2.08
C GLU A 121 21.19 -22.79 2.90
N ASP A 122 20.61 -21.59 3.08
CA ASP A 122 21.26 -20.50 3.79
C ASP A 122 20.34 -19.69 4.73
N LYS A 123 20.91 -18.66 5.35
CA LYS A 123 20.18 -17.77 6.28
C LYS A 123 19.07 -16.97 5.56
N ASN A 124 19.28 -16.63 4.29
CA ASN A 124 18.31 -15.85 3.52
C ASN A 124 17.09 -16.71 3.21
N ASP A 125 17.28 -17.98 2.83
CA ASP A 125 16.18 -18.93 2.63
C ASP A 125 15.32 -19.09 3.89
N ILE A 126 15.97 -19.22 5.05
CA ILE A 126 15.27 -19.28 6.34
C ILE A 126 14.50 -17.97 6.61
N THR A 127 15.12 -16.83 6.33
CA THR A 127 14.49 -15.51 6.53
C THR A 127 13.29 -15.34 5.62
N GLU A 128 13.41 -15.71 4.34
CA GLU A 128 12.34 -15.67 3.35
C GLU A 128 11.18 -16.57 3.77
N LEU A 129 11.46 -17.82 4.15
CA LEU A 129 10.45 -18.75 4.64
C LEU A 129 9.68 -18.20 5.85
N PHE A 130 10.40 -17.52 6.77
CA PHE A 130 9.80 -16.90 7.95
C PHE A 130 8.89 -15.73 7.56
N VAL A 131 9.35 -14.88 6.66
CA VAL A 131 8.60 -13.71 6.16
C VAL A 131 7.34 -14.13 5.43
N ASP A 132 7.43 -15.14 4.56
CA ASP A 132 6.30 -15.66 3.80
C ASP A 132 5.25 -16.27 4.74
N ASN A 133 5.68 -17.01 5.76
CA ASN A 133 4.77 -17.55 6.78
C ASN A 133 4.03 -16.43 7.55
N ILE A 134 4.72 -15.34 7.89
CA ILE A 134 4.09 -14.17 8.54
C ILE A 134 3.06 -13.52 7.60
N LEU A 135 3.41 -13.35 6.33
CA LEU A 135 2.51 -12.78 5.32
C LEU A 135 1.24 -13.61 5.17
N ASP A 136 1.37 -14.93 5.10
CA ASP A 136 0.25 -15.85 4.88
C ASP A 136 -0.63 -16.03 6.11
N GLN A 137 -0.03 -16.11 7.31
CA GLN A 137 -0.76 -16.49 8.53
C GLN A 137 -1.19 -15.28 9.38
N ALA A 138 -0.38 -14.22 9.44
CA ALA A 138 -0.57 -13.13 10.39
C ALA A 138 -0.97 -11.80 9.75
N LEU A 139 -0.57 -11.54 8.50
CA LEU A 139 -0.78 -10.26 7.83
C LEU A 139 -1.80 -10.33 6.68
N THR A 140 -3.01 -10.80 6.97
CA THR A 140 -4.08 -10.92 5.96
C THR A 140 -4.72 -9.56 5.62
N GLY A 141 -4.39 -9.02 4.45
CA GLY A 141 -5.00 -7.82 3.87
C GLY A 141 -4.22 -6.52 4.12
N ILE A 142 -4.64 -5.47 3.40
CA ILE A 142 -4.00 -4.14 3.37
C ILE A 142 -3.79 -3.55 4.77
N SER A 143 -4.82 -3.57 5.62
CA SER A 143 -4.77 -2.93 6.95
C SER A 143 -3.73 -3.54 7.88
N SER A 144 -3.59 -4.87 7.91
CA SER A 144 -2.58 -5.53 8.76
C SER A 144 -1.17 -5.28 8.24
N LYS A 145 -0.98 -5.35 6.91
CA LYS A 145 0.31 -5.09 6.27
C LYS A 145 0.77 -3.66 6.51
N LEU A 146 -0.09 -2.66 6.23
CA LEU A 146 0.25 -1.25 6.48
C LEU A 146 0.56 -0.97 7.95
N LYS A 147 -0.18 -1.57 8.88
CA LYS A 147 0.09 -1.40 10.32
C LYS A 147 1.47 -1.92 10.69
N GLU A 148 1.86 -3.11 10.19
CA GLU A 148 3.16 -3.68 10.50
C GLU A 148 4.29 -2.94 9.79
N ILE A 149 4.11 -2.55 8.52
CA ILE A 149 5.06 -1.68 7.80
C ILE A 149 5.26 -0.37 8.57
N ASN A 150 4.18 0.31 8.96
CA ASN A 150 4.29 1.57 9.72
C ASN A 150 5.03 1.38 11.06
N LYS A 151 4.79 0.25 11.74
CA LYS A 151 5.53 -0.08 12.97
C LYS A 151 7.02 -0.23 12.69
N ILE A 152 7.39 -0.91 11.61
CA ILE A 152 8.79 -1.07 11.21
C ILE A 152 9.40 0.29 10.84
N CYS A 153 8.70 1.11 10.05
CA CYS A 153 9.10 2.48 9.71
C CYS A 153 9.43 3.29 10.95
N LYS A 154 8.54 3.26 11.96
CA LYS A 154 8.74 4.00 13.20
C LYS A 154 9.97 3.51 13.98
N THR A 155 10.20 2.20 14.02
CA THR A 155 11.26 1.63 14.87
C THR A 155 12.62 1.55 14.20
N HIS A 156 12.67 1.42 12.86
CA HIS A 156 13.90 1.21 12.11
C HIS A 156 14.30 2.39 11.23
N TYR A 157 13.32 3.10 10.65
CA TYR A 157 13.56 4.19 9.70
C TYR A 157 13.23 5.56 10.26
N GLU A 158 12.80 5.64 11.52
CA GLU A 158 12.51 6.88 12.26
C GLU A 158 11.45 7.79 11.60
N PHE A 159 10.55 7.23 10.79
CA PHE A 159 9.40 7.96 10.23
C PHE A 159 8.08 7.20 10.42
N GLU A 160 6.97 7.92 10.34
CA GLU A 160 5.63 7.34 10.39
C GLU A 160 4.90 7.54 9.06
N ILE A 161 4.16 6.52 8.64
CA ILE A 161 3.22 6.62 7.54
C ILE A 161 2.08 7.54 7.95
N ASP A 162 1.66 8.43 7.03
CA ASP A 162 0.57 9.36 7.26
C ASP A 162 -0.68 8.63 7.78
N LYS A 163 -1.20 9.13 8.91
CA LYS A 163 -2.39 8.58 9.55
C LYS A 163 -3.61 8.66 8.65
N LYS A 164 -3.74 9.74 7.87
CA LYS A 164 -4.87 9.89 6.95
C LYS A 164 -4.87 8.78 5.90
N PHE A 165 -3.71 8.46 5.32
CA PHE A 165 -3.57 7.33 4.41
C PHE A 165 -3.95 5.99 5.06
N ILE A 166 -3.51 5.73 6.30
CA ILE A 166 -3.89 4.51 7.03
C ILE A 166 -5.41 4.42 7.20
N ASP A 167 -6.07 5.52 7.55
CA ASP A 167 -7.52 5.59 7.74
C ASP A 167 -8.27 5.38 6.40
N GLU A 168 -7.78 5.95 5.30
CA GLU A 168 -8.35 5.74 3.96
C GLU A 168 -8.15 4.30 3.46
N ALA A 169 -6.98 3.69 3.67
CA ALA A 169 -6.74 2.28 3.36
C ALA A 169 -7.62 1.34 4.19
N ASN A 170 -7.91 1.70 5.44
CA ASN A 170 -8.88 0.98 6.28
C ASN A 170 -10.30 1.06 5.73
N THR A 171 -10.69 2.23 5.21
CA THR A 171 -11.98 2.45 4.54
C THR A 171 -12.10 1.57 3.30
N PHE A 172 -11.06 1.57 2.46
CA PHE A 172 -10.96 0.73 1.27
C PHE A 172 -11.16 -0.75 1.60
N ARG A 173 -10.54 -1.25 2.68
CA ARG A 173 -10.78 -2.62 3.18
C ARG A 173 -12.23 -2.87 3.59
N ILE A 174 -12.84 -1.96 4.34
CA ILE A 174 -14.22 -2.15 4.83
C ILE A 174 -15.18 -2.22 3.64
N GLU A 175 -15.08 -1.29 2.71
CA GLU A 175 -15.90 -1.22 1.50
C GLU A 175 -15.70 -2.43 0.59
N ARG A 176 -14.47 -2.90 0.41
CA ARG A 176 -14.18 -4.16 -0.31
C ARG A 176 -14.86 -5.36 0.36
N ASN A 177 -14.83 -5.44 1.68
CA ASN A 177 -15.50 -6.53 2.40
C ASN A 177 -17.03 -6.47 2.26
N LEU A 178 -17.60 -5.26 2.22
CA LEU A 178 -19.01 -5.08 1.90
C LEU A 178 -19.31 -5.51 0.47
N LEU A 179 -18.46 -5.16 -0.49
CA LEU A 179 -18.63 -5.55 -1.89
C LEU A 179 -18.64 -7.07 -2.07
N VAL A 180 -17.64 -7.76 -1.48
CA VAL A 180 -17.47 -9.21 -1.62
C VAL A 180 -18.56 -10.01 -0.89
N HIS A 181 -18.91 -9.62 0.34
CA HIS A 181 -19.75 -10.45 1.20
C HIS A 181 -21.21 -9.98 1.30
N PHE A 182 -21.49 -8.73 0.95
CA PHE A 182 -22.80 -8.09 1.10
C PHE A 182 -23.24 -7.33 -0.14
N ASN A 183 -22.61 -7.60 -1.30
CA ASN A 183 -22.90 -6.94 -2.58
C ASN A 183 -22.85 -5.40 -2.51
N GLY A 184 -22.00 -4.85 -1.63
CA GLY A 184 -21.86 -3.41 -1.42
C GLY A 184 -22.86 -2.80 -0.44
N VAL A 185 -23.74 -3.60 0.19
CA VAL A 185 -24.76 -3.11 1.13
C VAL A 185 -24.21 -3.03 2.54
N VAL A 186 -24.39 -1.88 3.20
CA VAL A 186 -23.91 -1.61 4.56
C VAL A 186 -24.62 -2.50 5.58
N ASN A 187 -23.81 -3.19 6.40
CA ASN A 187 -24.30 -4.07 7.46
C ASN A 187 -23.99 -3.52 8.87
N LYS A 188 -24.53 -4.19 9.90
CA LYS A 188 -24.34 -3.85 11.32
C LYS A 188 -22.88 -3.81 11.77
N ARG A 189 -22.00 -4.58 11.14
CA ARG A 189 -20.57 -4.63 11.52
C ARG A 189 -19.81 -3.44 10.97
N ALA A 190 -20.05 -3.11 9.70
CA ALA A 190 -19.33 -2.05 9.00
C ALA A 190 -19.77 -0.64 9.42
N ILE A 191 -21.04 -0.45 9.79
CA ILE A 191 -21.57 0.89 10.11
C ILE A 191 -20.80 1.59 11.23
N LYS A 192 -20.29 0.85 12.23
CA LYS A 192 -19.53 1.42 13.35
C LYS A 192 -18.28 2.16 12.88
N ASP A 193 -17.62 1.66 11.84
CA ASP A 193 -16.39 2.23 11.33
C ASP A 193 -16.68 3.21 10.19
N LEU A 194 -17.64 2.89 9.31
CA LEU A 194 -18.05 3.80 8.24
C LEU A 194 -18.71 5.08 8.76
N SER A 195 -19.48 5.04 9.85
CA SER A 195 -20.14 6.24 10.40
C SER A 195 -19.16 7.29 10.91
N LYS A 196 -17.90 6.93 11.14
CA LYS A 196 -16.83 7.88 11.50
C LYS A 196 -16.38 8.71 10.30
N ILE A 197 -16.66 8.23 9.09
CA ILE A 197 -16.17 8.74 7.81
C ILE A 197 -17.32 9.35 7.01
N TYR A 198 -18.47 8.66 7.03
CA TYR A 198 -19.73 9.03 6.42
C TYR A 198 -20.77 9.18 7.53
N PRO A 199 -20.92 10.36 8.17
CA PRO A 199 -21.76 10.52 9.36
C PRO A 199 -23.23 10.11 9.16
N ASP A 200 -23.74 10.23 7.93
CA ASP A 200 -25.14 9.98 7.59
C ASP A 200 -25.42 8.55 7.09
N ILE A 201 -24.41 7.68 7.02
CA ILE A 201 -24.54 6.32 6.48
C ILE A 201 -25.39 5.43 7.37
N LYS A 202 -26.29 4.65 6.77
CA LYS A 202 -27.25 3.77 7.46
C LYS A 202 -27.08 2.32 7.00
N ILE A 203 -27.58 1.41 7.83
CA ILE A 203 -27.67 -0.01 7.47
C ILE A 203 -28.66 -0.15 6.33
N GLY A 204 -28.27 -0.88 5.29
CA GLY A 204 -29.07 -1.05 4.07
C GLY A 204 -28.71 -0.06 2.96
N ASP A 205 -27.92 0.98 3.25
CA ASP A 205 -27.39 1.87 2.21
C ASP A 205 -26.43 1.09 1.31
N GLU A 206 -26.42 1.41 0.03
CA GLU A 206 -25.47 0.86 -0.95
C GLU A 206 -24.25 1.78 -1.05
N ILE A 207 -23.05 1.18 -1.01
CA ILE A 207 -21.82 1.91 -1.31
C ILE A 207 -21.78 2.18 -2.81
N GLU A 208 -21.66 3.46 -3.17
CA GLU A 208 -21.47 3.86 -4.55
C GLU A 208 -19.99 3.71 -4.96
N TYR A 209 -19.78 3.10 -6.13
CA TYR A 209 -18.47 2.89 -6.74
C TYR A 209 -18.38 3.71 -8.02
N THR A 210 -17.88 4.94 -7.92
CA THR A 210 -17.72 5.87 -9.05
C THR A 210 -16.31 5.79 -9.63
N SER A 211 -16.13 6.28 -10.86
CA SER A 211 -14.80 6.45 -11.45
C SER A 211 -13.92 7.34 -10.60
N ASP A 212 -14.40 8.51 -10.18
CA ASP A 212 -13.65 9.45 -9.35
C ASP A 212 -13.15 8.81 -8.07
N LYS A 213 -13.99 7.99 -7.41
CA LYS A 213 -13.58 7.26 -6.21
C LYS A 213 -12.44 6.29 -6.48
N ILE A 214 -12.47 5.57 -7.60
CA ILE A 214 -11.41 4.65 -7.98
C ILE A 214 -10.16 5.43 -8.37
N GLU A 215 -10.26 6.51 -9.15
CA GLU A 215 -9.13 7.36 -9.54
C GLU A 215 -8.43 7.96 -8.32
N ASN A 216 -9.19 8.46 -7.35
CA ASN A 216 -8.64 8.95 -6.08
C ASN A 216 -7.90 7.85 -5.31
N LEU A 217 -8.40 6.61 -5.31
CA LEU A 217 -7.70 5.48 -4.68
C LEU A 217 -6.42 5.11 -5.43
N LEU A 218 -6.44 5.13 -6.77
CA LEU A 218 -5.26 4.89 -7.60
C LEU A 218 -4.16 5.91 -7.28
N GLU A 219 -4.52 7.20 -7.26
CA GLU A 219 -3.59 8.28 -6.92
C GLU A 219 -3.07 8.15 -5.48
N LEU A 220 -3.97 7.94 -4.52
CA LEU A 220 -3.63 7.80 -3.10
C LEU A 220 -2.55 6.72 -2.90
N PHE A 221 -2.79 5.51 -3.36
CA PHE A 221 -1.83 4.42 -3.19
C PHE A 221 -0.56 4.64 -4.00
N GLY A 222 -0.64 5.18 -5.22
CA GLY A 222 0.54 5.50 -6.02
C GLY A 222 1.47 6.48 -5.30
N VAL A 223 0.92 7.58 -4.80
CA VAL A 223 1.67 8.62 -4.08
C VAL A 223 2.24 8.07 -2.77
N HIS A 224 1.44 7.38 -1.95
CA HIS A 224 1.92 6.95 -0.63
C HIS A 224 2.93 5.80 -0.70
N ILE A 225 2.83 4.91 -1.68
CA ILE A 225 3.84 3.86 -1.89
C ILE A 225 5.14 4.48 -2.43
N TRP A 226 5.05 5.45 -3.34
CA TRP A 226 6.23 6.18 -3.78
C TRP A 226 6.91 6.95 -2.63
N ASN A 227 6.13 7.65 -1.80
CA ASN A 227 6.64 8.35 -0.63
C ASN A 227 7.29 7.39 0.38
N LEU A 228 6.79 6.16 0.50
CA LEU A 228 7.41 5.15 1.33
C LEU A 228 8.82 4.79 0.81
N TYR A 229 8.96 4.60 -0.50
CA TYR A 229 10.26 4.42 -1.15
C TYR A 229 11.19 5.61 -0.88
N GLU A 230 10.74 6.83 -1.15
CA GLU A 230 11.54 8.04 -0.98
C GLU A 230 12.03 8.19 0.46
N ASN A 231 11.16 7.99 1.46
CA ASN A 231 11.55 8.09 2.87
C ASN A 231 12.58 7.02 3.28
N ILE A 232 12.45 5.79 2.76
CA ILE A 232 13.42 4.71 3.04
C ILE A 232 14.75 4.99 2.33
N ARG A 233 14.72 5.47 1.08
CA ARG A 233 15.92 5.89 0.35
C ARG A 233 16.63 7.02 1.07
N ASP A 234 15.89 8.05 1.49
CA ASP A 234 16.43 9.23 2.18
C ASP A 234 17.01 8.89 3.56
N PHE A 235 16.54 7.82 4.21
CA PHE A 235 17.15 7.30 5.44
C PHE A 235 18.58 6.81 5.21
N TYR A 236 18.86 6.24 4.04
CA TYR A 236 20.19 5.76 3.66
C TYR A 236 21.07 6.81 2.98
N ASP A 237 20.53 7.97 2.59
CA ASP A 237 21.30 9.01 1.90
C ASP A 237 22.35 9.68 2.82
N PRO A 238 23.66 9.49 2.57
CA PRO A 238 24.72 10.06 3.40
C PRO A 238 24.80 11.59 3.31
N SER A 239 24.29 12.19 2.23
CA SER A 239 24.39 13.63 1.99
C SER A 239 23.59 14.44 3.01
N LYS A 240 22.52 13.85 3.56
CA LYS A 240 21.70 14.46 4.60
C LYS A 240 22.49 14.64 5.91
N TYR A 241 23.24 13.63 6.31
CA TYR A 241 24.12 13.68 7.48
C TYR A 241 25.30 14.64 7.30
N TYR A 242 25.87 14.70 6.09
CA TYR A 242 26.97 15.62 5.80
C TYR A 242 26.54 17.09 5.89
N ASN A 243 25.34 17.41 5.39
CA ASN A 243 24.78 18.76 5.47
C ASN A 243 24.35 19.16 6.89
N GLU A 244 23.88 18.22 7.70
CA GLU A 244 23.58 18.47 9.13
C GLU A 244 24.87 18.70 9.94
N LEU A 245 25.93 17.94 9.67
CA LEU A 245 27.25 18.16 10.28
C LEU A 245 27.83 19.53 9.91
N LEU A 246 27.77 19.93 8.62
CA LEU A 246 28.24 21.25 8.19
C LEU A 246 27.50 22.39 8.91
N LYS A 247 26.19 22.25 9.13
CA LYS A 247 25.42 23.23 9.92
C LYS A 247 25.81 23.25 11.40
N GLU A 248 26.03 22.09 12.03
CA GLU A 248 26.53 22.03 13.41
C GLU A 248 27.91 22.73 13.54
N TYR A 249 28.79 22.62 12.54
CA TYR A 249 30.08 23.33 12.53
C TYR A 249 29.97 24.84 12.28
N GLU A 250 29.07 25.27 11.37
CA GLU A 250 28.83 26.70 11.11
C GLU A 250 28.21 27.40 12.34
N ASP A 251 27.30 26.73 13.05
CA ASP A 251 26.67 27.25 14.28
C ASP A 251 27.66 27.31 15.48
N GLU A 252 28.69 26.44 15.53
CA GLU A 252 29.74 26.46 16.56
C GLU A 252 30.79 27.55 16.33
N GLU A 253 31.13 27.90 15.07
CA GLU A 253 32.04 29.01 14.76
C GLU A 253 31.41 30.38 15.10
N ASP A 254 30.11 30.55 14.88
CA ASP A 254 29.39 31.79 15.22
C ASP A 254 29.28 32.01 16.76
N GLU A 255 29.35 30.97 17.60
CA GLU A 255 29.36 31.09 19.07
C GLU A 255 30.75 31.41 19.67
N GLU A 256 31.84 31.17 18.94
CA GLU A 256 33.20 31.54 19.37
C GLU A 256 33.55 33.00 19.06
N ASP A 257 32.95 33.58 18.00
CA ASP A 257 33.18 34.97 17.60
C ASP A 257 32.45 36.01 18.48
N ASP A 258 31.53 35.58 19.35
CA ASP A 258 30.74 36.41 20.28
C ASP A 258 31.29 36.42 21.74
N LYS A 259 32.49 35.86 22.00
CA LYS A 259 33.18 35.88 23.32
C LYS A 259 34.44 36.73 23.35
#